data_AF-A0A087BR02-F1
#
_entry.id   AF-A0A087BR02-F1
#
_cell.length_a   1.000
_cell.length_b   1.000
_cell.length_c   1.000
_cell.angle_alpha   90.00
_cell.angle_beta   90.00
_cell.angle_gamma   90.00
#
_symmetry.space_group_name_H-M   'P 1'
#
loop_
_entity.id
_entity.type
_entity.pdbx_description
1 polymer ?
#
loop_
_entity_poly.entity_id
_entity_poly.type
_entity_poly.pdbx_seq_one_letter_code
_entity_poly.pdbx_strand_id
1 'polypeptide(L)'
;MTERRTSRQATRQRTRKPSSQRGQVRGRLGNRKRKRNRRHGPINALKRSWRKANWPTRIKMVLIPTVAVVVVVALVAGLVRFTNWRAQVRAAEAAQLELTRTYDFNPGNIISDGQFFNGSAMSQAEVQSFLDAQGGSLAAMTFDTSNESGEGLCTDYTGSKGESAAAIIDQSARACKVSQKVLLTVMQKEQHLVTAVNPSNYQLMAAMGLNCPDTADCDPTYAGFFRQVYGAAKRYRYYLEHEEQYGYMAHSLNYIQYHPNAACGGAQVYIENKATALLYIYTPYQPNISALAAGNGTGDSCSSYGNRNFALIYTGWFGSPRS
;
A
#
# COMPACT_ATOMS: atom_id res chain seq x y z
N MET A 1 -40.52 -30.13 40.40
CA MET A 1 -39.64 -31.07 41.11
C MET A 1 -38.30 -30.37 41.33
N THR A 2 -37.79 -30.07 42.52
CA THR A 2 -38.27 -30.18 43.90
C THR A 2 -37.38 -29.19 44.67
N GLU A 3 -37.97 -28.17 45.28
CA GLU A 3 -37.33 -27.36 46.32
C GLU A 3 -36.98 -28.25 47.53
N ARG A 4 -35.94 -27.88 48.30
CA ARG A 4 -35.99 -28.05 49.77
C ARG A 4 -35.08 -27.04 50.48
N ARG A 5 -35.73 -25.98 50.98
CA ARG A 5 -35.35 -25.22 52.18
C ARG A 5 -35.67 -26.04 53.43
N THR A 6 -34.83 -25.93 54.45
CA THR A 6 -35.18 -25.98 55.88
C THR A 6 -34.14 -25.11 56.61
N SER A 7 -34.45 -23.94 57.20
CA SER A 7 -35.21 -23.69 58.44
C SER A 7 -34.69 -24.52 59.62
N ARG A 8 -34.48 -24.06 60.86
CA ARG A 8 -34.49 -22.80 61.62
C ARG A 8 -33.97 -23.23 63.03
N GLN A 9 -33.42 -22.31 63.82
CA GLN A 9 -33.84 -21.94 65.18
C GLN A 9 -32.70 -21.57 66.13
N ALA A 10 -32.90 -20.40 66.74
CA ALA A 10 -32.13 -19.84 67.83
C ALA A 10 -32.59 -20.42 69.17
N THR A 11 -31.67 -20.52 70.14
CA THR A 11 -32.05 -20.38 71.55
C THR A 11 -30.95 -19.66 72.32
N ARG A 12 -31.39 -18.74 73.18
CA ARG A 12 -30.64 -17.76 73.96
C ARG A 12 -30.80 -18.14 75.43
N GLN A 13 -29.73 -18.22 76.23
CA GLN A 13 -29.79 -18.10 77.71
C GLN A 13 -28.35 -17.88 78.23
N ARG A 14 -27.95 -16.67 78.65
CA ARG A 14 -28.16 -15.93 79.92
C ARG A 14 -27.28 -16.41 81.10
N THR A 15 -26.27 -15.58 81.38
CA THR A 15 -25.77 -15.11 82.70
C THR A 15 -25.17 -16.09 83.71
N ARG A 16 -23.91 -15.83 84.11
CA ARG A 16 -23.47 -15.71 85.52
C ARG A 16 -22.14 -14.94 85.64
N LYS A 17 -22.19 -13.78 86.31
CA LYS A 17 -21.12 -13.19 87.14
C LYS A 17 -21.58 -13.40 88.59
N PRO A 18 -20.70 -13.65 89.57
CA PRO A 18 -19.83 -12.64 90.19
C PRO A 18 -18.41 -13.23 90.40
N SER A 19 -17.36 -12.60 90.94
CA SER A 19 -17.23 -11.67 92.05
C SER A 19 -15.87 -10.97 91.98
N SER A 20 -15.83 -9.75 92.53
CA SER A 20 -14.62 -8.98 92.74
C SER A 20 -13.75 -9.59 93.83
N GLN A 21 -12.44 -9.66 93.58
CA GLN A 21 -11.44 -9.56 94.63
C GLN A 21 -10.43 -8.48 94.23
N ARG A 22 -10.37 -7.45 95.07
CA ARG A 22 -9.34 -6.41 95.09
C ARG A 22 -8.04 -7.07 95.55
N GLY A 23 -7.06 -7.16 94.66
CA GLY A 23 -5.66 -7.36 95.01
C GLY A 23 -4.85 -6.16 94.52
N GLN A 24 -4.40 -5.33 95.47
CA GLN A 24 -3.42 -4.29 95.22
C GLN A 24 -2.07 -4.96 94.94
N VAL A 25 -1.55 -4.85 93.72
CA VAL A 25 -0.14 -5.16 93.43
C VAL A 25 0.45 -3.98 92.67
N ARG A 26 1.25 -3.18 93.39
CA ARG A 26 2.17 -2.18 92.83
C ARG A 26 3.14 -2.92 91.91
N GLY A 27 3.12 -2.58 90.61
CA GLY A 27 4.05 -3.12 89.63
C GLY A 27 4.26 -2.17 88.47
N ARG A 28 5.31 -1.35 88.57
CA ARG A 28 6.05 -0.60 87.52
C ARG A 28 5.28 -0.21 86.23
N LEU A 29 5.15 1.11 86.06
CA LEU A 29 4.92 1.79 84.77
C LEU A 29 5.97 1.38 83.73
N GLY A 30 5.68 0.32 82.98
CA GLY A 30 6.39 -0.09 81.78
C GLY A 30 5.81 0.62 80.57
N ASN A 31 6.50 1.66 80.11
CA ASN A 31 6.15 2.53 79.00
C ASN A 31 6.07 1.75 77.66
N ARG A 32 4.93 1.09 77.38
CA ARG A 32 4.68 0.44 76.08
C ARG A 32 4.36 1.49 75.03
N LYS A 33 5.43 2.03 74.42
CA LYS A 33 5.36 2.80 73.17
C LYS A 33 4.60 1.98 72.12
N ARG A 34 3.35 2.36 71.83
CA ARG A 34 2.63 2.02 70.60
C ARG A 34 3.53 2.44 69.42
N LYS A 35 4.26 1.50 68.81
CA LYS A 35 4.96 1.72 67.53
C LYS A 35 3.89 1.96 66.48
N ARG A 36 3.55 3.22 66.26
CA ARG A 36 2.75 3.68 65.14
C ARG A 36 3.60 3.41 63.89
N ASN A 37 3.32 2.32 63.17
CA ASN A 37 3.93 2.03 61.87
C ASN A 37 3.50 3.14 60.90
N ARG A 38 4.23 4.26 60.91
CA ARG A 38 4.18 5.26 59.84
C ARG A 38 4.80 4.59 58.61
N ARG A 39 3.96 3.94 57.80
CA ARG A 39 4.30 3.68 56.39
C ARG A 39 4.58 5.05 55.79
N HIS A 40 5.86 5.39 55.68
CA HIS A 40 6.26 6.63 55.04
C HIS A 40 5.90 6.47 53.58
N GLY A 41 4.88 7.20 53.11
CA GLY A 41 4.48 7.15 51.71
C GLY A 41 5.67 7.40 50.78
N PRO A 42 5.62 6.92 49.53
CA PRO A 42 6.73 6.97 48.57
C PRO A 42 7.34 8.37 48.44
N ILE A 43 6.50 9.41 48.58
CA ILE A 43 6.89 10.84 48.57
C ILE A 43 7.83 11.20 49.73
N ASN A 44 7.57 10.67 50.94
CA ASN A 44 8.39 10.94 52.12
C ASN A 44 9.73 10.17 52.11
N ALA A 45 9.81 9.07 51.36
CA ALA A 45 11.06 8.37 51.09
C ALA A 45 11.93 9.14 50.06
N LEU A 46 11.32 9.59 48.96
CA LEU A 46 11.96 10.43 47.94
C LEU A 46 12.50 11.74 48.51
N LYS A 47 11.70 12.46 49.32
CA LYS A 47 12.13 13.70 50.00
C LYS A 47 13.36 13.50 50.90
N ARG A 48 13.47 12.36 51.58
CA ARG A 48 14.63 12.04 52.43
C ARG A 48 15.84 11.64 51.62
N SER A 49 15.65 10.88 50.55
CA SER A 49 16.71 10.49 49.62
C SER A 49 17.31 11.71 48.90
N TRP A 50 16.47 12.64 48.44
CA TRP A 50 16.86 13.90 47.80
C TRP A 50 17.73 14.79 48.69
N ARG A 51 17.36 14.95 49.98
CA ARG A 51 18.12 15.75 50.94
C ARG A 51 19.52 15.20 51.21
N LYS A 52 19.72 13.88 51.08
CA LYS A 52 21.00 13.19 51.30
C LYS A 52 21.83 13.00 50.03
N ALA A 53 21.26 13.23 48.85
CA ALA A 53 21.90 13.03 47.56
C ALA A 53 22.85 14.18 47.20
N ASN A 54 24.04 13.84 46.67
CA ASN A 54 24.97 14.78 46.04
C ASN A 54 24.46 15.24 44.65
N TRP A 55 25.08 16.27 44.08
CA TRP A 55 24.64 16.91 42.83
C TRP A 55 24.42 15.92 41.66
N PRO A 56 25.36 14.98 41.37
CA PRO A 56 25.15 13.98 40.32
C PRO A 56 23.97 13.03 40.59
N THR A 57 23.73 12.67 41.86
CA THR A 57 22.63 11.76 42.23
C THR A 57 21.27 12.45 42.11
N ARG A 58 21.18 13.75 42.43
CA ARG A 58 19.96 14.55 42.24
C ARG A 58 19.60 14.67 40.76
N ILE A 59 20.61 14.88 39.91
CA ILE A 59 20.43 14.89 38.45
C ILE A 59 19.86 13.56 37.96
N LYS A 60 20.46 12.42 38.37
CA LYS A 60 19.94 11.08 38.02
C LYS A 60 18.51 10.85 38.51
N MET A 61 18.17 11.30 39.73
CA MET A 61 16.83 11.16 40.31
C MET A 61 15.74 11.93 39.56
N VAL A 62 16.07 12.96 38.78
CA VAL A 62 15.12 13.69 37.91
C VAL A 62 15.19 13.19 36.48
N LEU A 63 16.38 13.02 35.92
CA LEU A 63 16.55 12.61 34.53
C LEU A 63 15.93 11.25 34.25
N ILE A 64 16.19 10.23 35.09
CA ILE A 64 15.69 8.88 34.85
C ILE A 64 14.16 8.83 34.74
N PRO A 65 13.37 9.33 35.71
CA PRO A 65 11.91 9.30 35.59
C PRO A 65 11.40 10.20 34.45
N THR A 66 12.07 11.32 34.17
CA THR A 66 11.69 12.21 33.06
C THR A 66 11.87 11.50 31.72
N VAL A 67 13.03 10.87 31.50
CA VAL A 67 13.31 10.06 30.31
C VAL A 67 12.33 8.89 30.22
N ALA A 68 12.03 8.21 31.33
CA ALA A 68 11.06 7.13 31.34
C ALA A 68 9.65 7.59 30.92
N VAL A 69 9.20 8.75 31.40
CA VAL A 69 7.91 9.34 30.99
C VAL A 69 7.92 9.69 29.50
N VAL A 70 8.99 10.33 29.01
CA VAL A 70 9.12 10.68 27.57
C VAL A 70 9.06 9.42 26.69
N VAL A 71 9.77 8.36 27.08
CA VAL A 71 9.74 7.07 26.38
C VAL A 71 8.33 6.47 26.38
N VAL A 72 7.64 6.46 27.52
CA VAL A 72 6.26 5.95 27.61
C VAL A 72 5.32 6.75 26.71
N VAL A 73 5.39 8.08 26.73
CA VAL A 73 4.56 8.94 25.86
C VAL A 73 4.86 8.67 24.38
N ALA A 74 6.13 8.53 23.99
CA ALA A 74 6.52 8.21 22.63
C ALA A 74 6.00 6.84 22.18
N LEU A 75 6.06 5.82 23.05
CA LEU A 75 5.52 4.49 22.78
C LEU A 75 3.99 4.51 22.62
N VAL A 76 3.28 5.23 23.49
CA VAL A 76 1.81 5.38 23.40
C VAL A 76 1.44 6.13 22.11
N ALA A 77 2.13 7.21 21.78
CA ALA A 77 1.90 7.94 20.53
C ALA A 77 2.17 7.06 19.29
N GLY A 78 3.24 6.26 19.31
CA GLY A 78 3.55 5.29 18.27
C GLY A 78 2.44 4.24 18.11
N LEU A 79 1.95 3.69 19.22
CA LEU A 79 0.86 2.71 19.22
C LEU A 79 -0.46 3.30 18.69
N VAL A 80 -0.81 4.53 19.10
CA VAL A 80 -2.02 5.22 18.61
C VAL A 80 -1.91 5.48 17.11
N ARG A 81 -0.75 5.93 16.62
CA ARG A 81 -0.53 6.11 15.17
C ARG A 81 -0.64 4.80 14.40
N PHE A 82 -0.03 3.73 14.91
CA PHE A 82 -0.07 2.42 14.27
C PHE A 82 -1.48 1.82 14.24
N THR A 83 -2.24 1.94 15.33
CA THR A 83 -3.63 1.44 15.40
C THR A 83 -4.56 2.22 14.46
N ASN A 84 -4.42 3.54 14.40
CA ASN A 84 -5.16 4.38 13.46
C ASN A 84 -4.80 4.03 11.99
N TRP A 85 -3.51 3.89 11.68
CA TRP A 85 -3.06 3.48 10.35
C TRP A 85 -3.63 2.10 9.97
N ARG A 86 -3.56 1.12 10.87
CA ARG A 86 -4.16 -0.22 10.66
C ARG A 86 -5.66 -0.16 10.42
N ALA A 87 -6.38 0.72 11.11
CA ALA A 87 -7.82 0.90 10.88
C ALA A 87 -8.10 1.46 9.49
N GLN A 88 -7.31 2.43 9.02
CA GLN A 88 -7.43 2.99 7.68
C GLN A 88 -7.09 1.98 6.59
N VAL A 89 -6.04 1.17 6.77
CA VAL A 89 -5.70 0.08 5.84
C VAL A 89 -6.88 -0.89 5.69
N ARG A 90 -7.44 -1.37 6.81
CA ARG A 90 -8.61 -2.28 6.77
C ARG A 90 -9.82 -1.66 6.08
N ALA A 91 -10.06 -0.36 6.30
CA ALA A 91 -11.17 0.34 5.65
C ALA A 91 -10.94 0.46 4.13
N ALA A 92 -9.72 0.78 3.70
CA ALA A 92 -9.35 0.84 2.29
C ALA A 92 -9.48 -0.55 1.63
N GLU A 93 -8.90 -1.58 2.22
CA GLU A 93 -8.98 -2.97 1.73
C GLU A 93 -10.44 -3.46 1.63
N ALA A 94 -11.29 -3.13 2.60
CA ALA A 94 -12.72 -3.47 2.55
C ALA A 94 -13.45 -2.77 1.39
N ALA A 95 -13.17 -1.49 1.15
CA ALA A 95 -13.74 -0.76 0.02
C ALA A 95 -13.22 -1.30 -1.32
N GLN A 96 -11.92 -1.60 -1.41
CA GLN A 96 -11.28 -2.21 -2.57
C GLN A 96 -11.88 -3.58 -2.92
N LEU A 97 -12.15 -4.40 -1.90
CA LEU A 97 -12.79 -5.71 -2.07
C LEU A 97 -14.21 -5.57 -2.61
N GLU A 98 -14.97 -4.56 -2.20
CA GLU A 98 -16.31 -4.31 -2.71
C GLU A 98 -16.29 -3.90 -4.19
N LEU A 99 -15.34 -3.05 -4.59
CA LEU A 99 -15.12 -2.71 -6.00
C LEU A 99 -14.73 -3.94 -6.82
N THR A 100 -13.90 -4.83 -6.25
CA THR A 100 -13.50 -6.07 -6.90
C THR A 100 -14.70 -6.99 -7.09
N ARG A 101 -15.58 -7.14 -6.10
CA ARG A 101 -16.77 -7.99 -6.19
C ARG A 101 -17.79 -7.46 -7.19
N THR A 102 -17.94 -6.15 -7.26
CA THR A 102 -19.00 -5.51 -8.06
C THR A 102 -18.56 -5.27 -9.51
N TYR A 103 -17.30 -4.86 -9.71
CA TYR A 103 -16.79 -4.39 -11.00
C TYR A 103 -15.56 -5.15 -11.49
N ASP A 104 -15.10 -6.17 -10.77
CA ASP A 104 -13.83 -6.86 -11.03
C ASP A 104 -12.62 -5.91 -11.10
N PHE A 105 -12.66 -4.82 -10.32
CA PHE A 105 -11.59 -3.83 -10.27
C PHE A 105 -11.12 -3.61 -8.82
N ASN A 106 -9.86 -3.95 -8.54
CA ASN A 106 -9.19 -3.61 -7.28
C ASN A 106 -8.23 -2.42 -7.53
N PRO A 107 -8.48 -1.21 -7.00
CA PRO A 107 -7.55 -0.10 -7.19
C PRO A 107 -6.20 -0.32 -6.50
N GLY A 108 -6.11 -1.14 -5.44
CA GLY A 108 -4.83 -1.45 -4.82
C GLY A 108 -4.07 -2.63 -5.43
N ASN A 109 -4.71 -3.37 -6.34
CA ASN A 109 -4.12 -4.50 -7.04
C ASN A 109 -4.71 -4.59 -8.45
N ILE A 110 -4.41 -3.59 -9.28
CA ILE A 110 -4.90 -3.52 -10.65
C ILE A 110 -4.36 -4.72 -11.44
N ILE A 111 -3.08 -5.05 -11.21
CA ILE A 111 -2.36 -6.20 -11.75
C ILE A 111 -1.34 -6.68 -10.71
N SER A 112 -1.08 -7.98 -10.65
CA SER A 112 -0.07 -8.55 -9.76
C SER A 112 1.35 -8.29 -10.26
N ASP A 113 2.32 -8.23 -9.36
CA ASP A 113 3.75 -8.17 -9.74
C ASP A 113 4.15 -9.34 -10.64
N GLY A 114 3.57 -10.52 -10.39
CA GLY A 114 3.80 -11.72 -11.19
C GLY A 114 3.34 -11.56 -12.64
N GLN A 115 2.15 -11.00 -12.88
CA GLN A 115 1.67 -10.76 -14.24
C GLN A 115 2.40 -9.60 -14.92
N PHE A 116 2.80 -8.57 -14.17
CA PHE A 116 3.42 -7.36 -14.74
C PHE A 116 4.88 -7.57 -15.11
N PHE A 117 5.66 -8.21 -14.24
CA PHE A 117 7.11 -8.38 -14.41
C PHE A 117 7.52 -9.73 -15.01
N ASN A 118 6.56 -10.53 -15.49
CA ASN A 118 6.86 -11.75 -16.23
C ASN A 118 7.29 -11.42 -17.68
N GLY A 119 8.56 -11.08 -17.88
CA GLY A 119 9.16 -10.86 -19.21
C GLY A 119 9.21 -12.08 -20.13
N SER A 120 8.66 -13.21 -19.68
CA SER A 120 8.48 -14.45 -20.45
C SER A 120 7.01 -14.86 -20.56
N ALA A 121 6.07 -13.92 -20.37
CA ALA A 121 4.63 -14.20 -20.38
C ALA A 121 4.12 -14.69 -21.74
N MET A 122 4.83 -14.34 -22.82
CA MET A 122 4.62 -14.83 -24.18
C MET A 122 5.98 -15.01 -24.86
N SER A 123 6.08 -15.95 -25.78
CA SER A 123 7.14 -16.02 -26.80
C SER A 123 6.87 -15.05 -27.94
N GLN A 124 7.89 -14.72 -28.74
CA GLN A 124 7.71 -13.93 -29.95
C GLN A 124 6.63 -14.50 -30.89
N ALA A 125 6.57 -15.83 -31.04
CA ALA A 125 5.58 -16.49 -31.87
C ALA A 125 4.14 -16.34 -31.32
N GLU A 126 3.98 -16.40 -30.00
CA GLU A 126 2.69 -16.13 -29.35
C GLU A 126 2.30 -14.65 -29.48
N VAL A 127 3.26 -13.72 -29.40
CA VAL A 127 2.98 -12.29 -29.65
C VAL A 127 2.52 -12.08 -31.09
N GLN A 128 3.21 -12.69 -32.07
CA GLN A 128 2.81 -12.59 -33.47
C GLN A 128 1.41 -13.16 -33.69
N SER A 129 1.14 -14.37 -33.19
CA SER A 129 -0.17 -15.01 -33.32
C SER A 129 -1.28 -14.18 -32.66
N PHE A 130 -0.97 -13.52 -31.55
CA PHE A 130 -1.89 -12.59 -30.90
C PHE A 130 -2.17 -11.36 -31.77
N LEU A 131 -1.14 -10.71 -32.32
CA LEU A 131 -1.30 -9.55 -33.21
C LEU A 131 -2.13 -9.92 -34.45
N ASP A 132 -1.86 -11.07 -35.07
CA ASP A 132 -2.61 -11.59 -36.21
C ASP A 132 -4.10 -11.77 -35.85
N ALA A 133 -4.39 -12.32 -34.67
CA ALA A 133 -5.75 -12.54 -34.19
C ALA A 133 -6.52 -11.24 -33.88
N GLN A 134 -5.83 -10.15 -33.52
CA GLN A 134 -6.46 -8.84 -33.31
C GLN A 134 -6.84 -8.13 -34.63
N GLY A 135 -6.27 -8.58 -35.77
CA GLY A 135 -6.62 -8.08 -37.10
C GLY A 135 -6.13 -6.67 -37.42
N GLY A 136 -5.25 -6.09 -36.59
CA GLY A 136 -4.60 -4.81 -36.86
C GLY A 136 -3.42 -4.94 -37.83
N SER A 137 -3.13 -3.88 -38.57
CA SER A 137 -2.04 -3.87 -39.56
C SER A 137 -0.65 -3.98 -38.92
N LEU A 138 -0.52 -3.70 -37.62
CA LEU A 138 0.74 -3.83 -36.88
C LEU A 138 1.38 -5.22 -37.03
N ALA A 139 0.55 -6.26 -37.16
CA ALA A 139 1.01 -7.64 -37.27
C ALA A 139 1.88 -7.90 -38.51
N ALA A 140 1.66 -7.15 -39.60
CA ALA A 140 2.41 -7.26 -40.84
C ALA A 140 3.52 -6.21 -41.00
N MET A 141 3.67 -5.30 -40.02
CA MET A 141 4.64 -4.22 -40.10
C MET A 141 6.04 -4.66 -39.66
N THR A 142 7.03 -4.05 -40.31
CA THR A 142 8.45 -4.20 -39.96
C THR A 142 9.08 -2.84 -39.70
N PHE A 143 10.03 -2.79 -38.79
CA PHE A 143 10.72 -1.58 -38.38
C PHE A 143 12.22 -1.78 -38.37
N ASP A 144 12.94 -0.74 -38.74
CA ASP A 144 14.37 -0.66 -38.49
C ASP A 144 14.60 -0.24 -37.04
N THR A 145 15.40 -1.00 -36.31
CA THR A 145 15.77 -0.71 -34.93
C THR A 145 17.24 -0.32 -34.84
N SER A 146 17.63 0.26 -33.70
CA SER A 146 19.00 0.66 -33.42
C SER A 146 19.48 0.01 -32.13
N ASN A 147 20.80 -0.06 -31.96
CA ASN A 147 21.36 -0.44 -30.67
C ASN A 147 20.93 0.58 -29.61
N GLU A 148 20.45 0.10 -28.48
CA GLU A 148 20.03 0.93 -27.35
C GLU A 148 20.57 0.34 -26.06
N SER A 149 21.22 1.16 -25.24
CA SER A 149 21.70 0.68 -23.94
C SER A 149 20.53 0.51 -22.97
N GLY A 150 20.59 -0.56 -22.19
CA GLY A 150 19.69 -0.79 -21.06
C GLY A 150 20.07 0.00 -19.81
N GLU A 151 21.23 0.68 -19.78
CA GLU A 151 21.68 1.55 -18.69
C GLU A 151 21.67 0.85 -17.31
N GLY A 152 21.86 -0.47 -17.28
CA GLY A 152 21.75 -1.28 -16.06
C GLY A 152 20.33 -1.58 -15.58
N LEU A 153 19.31 -0.93 -16.17
CA LEU A 153 17.88 -1.15 -15.91
C LEU A 153 17.32 -2.34 -16.68
N CYS A 154 17.78 -2.49 -17.93
CA CYS A 154 17.46 -3.56 -18.86
C CYS A 154 18.77 -4.15 -19.43
N THR A 155 18.68 -5.28 -20.12
CA THR A 155 19.77 -5.70 -21.01
C THR A 155 19.81 -4.81 -22.25
N ASP A 156 20.99 -4.59 -22.83
CA ASP A 156 21.12 -3.82 -24.06
C ASP A 156 20.32 -4.45 -25.21
N TYR A 157 19.69 -3.61 -26.03
CA TYR A 157 18.99 -4.02 -27.24
C TYR A 157 19.96 -3.98 -28.42
N THR A 158 20.05 -5.06 -29.18
CA THR A 158 20.83 -5.12 -30.42
C THR A 158 19.90 -4.87 -31.61
N GLY A 159 20.11 -3.76 -32.31
CA GLY A 159 19.26 -3.35 -33.42
C GLY A 159 19.47 -4.21 -34.68
N SER A 160 18.41 -4.32 -35.47
CA SER A 160 18.38 -5.00 -36.76
C SER A 160 17.47 -4.27 -37.74
N LYS A 161 17.55 -4.64 -39.02
CA LYS A 161 16.70 -4.12 -40.09
C LYS A 161 15.49 -5.01 -40.28
N GLY A 162 14.33 -4.39 -40.56
CA GLY A 162 13.10 -5.11 -40.88
C GLY A 162 12.59 -6.02 -39.76
N GLU A 163 12.76 -5.65 -38.49
CA GLU A 163 12.21 -6.42 -37.37
C GLU A 163 10.69 -6.33 -37.32
N SER A 164 10.01 -7.46 -37.14
CA SER A 164 8.55 -7.48 -36.92
C SER A 164 8.17 -6.75 -35.62
N ALA A 165 6.94 -6.25 -35.55
CA ALA A 165 6.39 -5.70 -34.31
C ALA A 165 6.47 -6.69 -33.14
N ALA A 166 6.18 -7.97 -33.41
CA ALA A 166 6.24 -9.03 -32.40
C ALA A 166 7.66 -9.24 -31.85
N ALA A 167 8.69 -9.19 -32.70
CA ALA A 167 10.08 -9.30 -32.28
C ALA A 167 10.49 -8.14 -31.37
N ILE A 168 10.09 -6.92 -31.71
CA ILE A 168 10.38 -5.73 -30.91
C ILE A 168 9.71 -5.81 -29.53
N ILE A 169 8.44 -6.22 -29.48
CA ILE A 169 7.69 -6.37 -28.23
C ILE A 169 8.34 -7.45 -27.34
N ASP A 170 8.65 -8.64 -27.89
CA ASP A 170 9.23 -9.74 -27.12
C ASP A 170 10.64 -9.40 -26.60
N GLN A 171 11.50 -8.84 -27.46
CA GLN A 171 12.85 -8.47 -27.05
C GLN A 171 12.85 -7.37 -25.99
N SER A 172 12.00 -6.34 -26.15
CA SER A 172 11.86 -5.27 -25.15
C SER A 172 11.35 -5.79 -23.80
N ALA A 173 10.33 -6.67 -23.86
CA ALA A 173 9.76 -7.33 -22.68
C ALA A 173 10.82 -8.15 -21.93
N ARG A 174 11.58 -9.00 -22.62
CA ARG A 174 12.65 -9.82 -22.03
C ARG A 174 13.77 -8.96 -21.46
N ALA A 175 14.24 -7.99 -22.24
CA ALA A 175 15.35 -7.12 -21.86
C ALA A 175 15.08 -6.39 -20.54
N CYS A 176 13.84 -5.92 -20.38
CA CYS A 176 13.44 -5.16 -19.21
C CYS A 176 12.68 -5.97 -18.17
N LYS A 177 12.45 -7.27 -18.34
CA LYS A 177 11.61 -8.09 -17.43
C LYS A 177 10.22 -7.45 -17.19
N VAL A 178 9.59 -7.01 -18.27
CA VAL A 178 8.20 -6.51 -18.30
C VAL A 178 7.40 -7.42 -19.20
N SER A 179 6.17 -7.73 -18.84
CA SER A 179 5.33 -8.67 -19.57
C SER A 179 4.94 -8.18 -20.96
N GLN A 180 5.07 -9.06 -21.97
CA GLN A 180 4.59 -8.84 -23.34
C GLN A 180 3.10 -8.45 -23.32
N LYS A 181 2.30 -9.11 -22.48
CA LYS A 181 0.88 -8.83 -22.29
C LYS A 181 0.63 -7.41 -21.77
N VAL A 182 1.49 -6.92 -20.88
CA VAL A 182 1.42 -5.54 -20.38
C VAL A 182 1.75 -4.54 -21.48
N LEU A 183 2.83 -4.76 -22.24
CA LEU A 183 3.20 -3.87 -23.34
C LEU A 183 2.08 -3.77 -24.39
N LEU A 184 1.49 -4.91 -24.77
CA LEU A 184 0.33 -4.95 -25.68
C LEU A 184 -0.87 -4.19 -25.11
N THR A 185 -1.19 -4.39 -23.83
CA THR A 185 -2.31 -3.73 -23.16
C THR A 185 -2.13 -2.21 -23.13
N VAL A 186 -0.93 -1.73 -22.76
CA VAL A 186 -0.61 -0.30 -22.72
C VAL A 186 -0.67 0.29 -24.12
N MET A 187 -0.07 -0.37 -25.12
CA MET A 187 -0.12 0.08 -26.51
C MET A 187 -1.55 0.28 -27.02
N GLN A 188 -2.45 -0.65 -26.68
CA GLN A 188 -3.85 -0.53 -27.01
C GLN A 188 -4.55 0.59 -26.25
N LYS A 189 -4.27 0.72 -24.96
CA LYS A 189 -4.87 1.75 -24.10
C LYS A 189 -4.47 3.16 -24.55
N GLU A 190 -3.20 3.35 -24.92
CA GLU A 190 -2.64 4.67 -25.25
C GLU A 190 -2.94 5.08 -26.70
N GLN A 191 -2.89 4.15 -27.65
CA GLN A 191 -2.97 4.50 -29.08
C GLN A 191 -3.97 3.67 -29.88
N HIS A 192 -4.71 2.74 -29.27
CA HIS A 192 -5.57 1.79 -30.00
C HIS A 192 -4.85 1.05 -31.14
N LEU A 193 -3.52 0.91 -31.03
CA LEU A 193 -2.66 0.56 -32.15
C LEU A 193 -2.72 -0.94 -32.49
N VAL A 194 -2.88 -1.81 -31.49
CA VAL A 194 -2.88 -3.27 -31.69
C VAL A 194 -4.03 -3.71 -32.61
N THR A 195 -5.19 -3.06 -32.51
CA THR A 195 -6.37 -3.37 -33.33
C THR A 195 -6.53 -2.46 -34.54
N ALA A 196 -5.61 -1.52 -34.80
CA ALA A 196 -5.76 -0.53 -35.84
C ALA A 196 -5.50 -1.12 -37.24
N VAL A 197 -6.53 -1.10 -38.10
CA VAL A 197 -6.39 -1.53 -39.51
C VAL A 197 -5.63 -0.51 -40.37
N ASN A 198 -5.75 0.78 -40.07
CA ASN A 198 -5.07 1.87 -40.77
C ASN A 198 -4.43 2.81 -39.73
N PRO A 199 -3.34 2.39 -39.06
CA PRO A 199 -2.72 3.21 -38.04
C PRO A 199 -2.13 4.47 -38.65
N SER A 200 -2.38 5.60 -38.02
CA SER A 200 -1.73 6.86 -38.37
C SER A 200 -0.25 6.85 -38.01
N ASN A 201 0.52 7.72 -38.67
CA ASN A 201 1.93 7.92 -38.32
C ASN A 201 2.09 8.33 -36.85
N TYR A 202 1.15 9.11 -36.31
CA TYR A 202 1.17 9.50 -34.90
C TYR A 202 1.03 8.30 -33.97
N GLN A 203 0.10 7.38 -34.24
CA GLN A 203 -0.07 6.18 -33.41
C GLN A 203 1.21 5.32 -33.39
N LEU A 204 1.91 5.18 -34.51
CA LEU A 204 3.18 4.46 -34.56
C LEU A 204 4.29 5.24 -33.84
N MET A 205 4.32 6.56 -33.99
CA MET A 205 5.30 7.43 -33.36
C MET A 205 5.16 7.48 -31.84
N ALA A 206 3.93 7.46 -31.34
CA ALA A 206 3.55 7.60 -29.93
C ALA A 206 2.98 6.30 -29.34
N ALA A 207 3.35 5.13 -29.89
CA ALA A 207 2.75 3.82 -29.62
C ALA A 207 2.50 3.48 -28.13
N MET A 208 3.31 4.03 -27.23
CA MET A 208 3.24 3.79 -25.79
C MET A 208 3.02 5.07 -24.98
N GLY A 209 2.66 6.20 -25.60
CA GLY A 209 2.45 7.50 -24.95
C GLY A 209 3.66 8.07 -24.19
N LEU A 210 4.85 7.48 -24.36
CA LEU A 210 6.02 7.85 -23.56
C LEU A 210 6.60 9.17 -24.06
N ASN A 211 6.64 10.17 -23.18
CA ASN A 211 7.12 11.54 -23.47
C ASN A 211 6.43 12.16 -24.70
N CYS A 212 5.13 11.88 -24.85
CA CYS A 212 4.24 12.42 -25.88
C CYS A 212 3.09 13.19 -25.23
N PRO A 213 3.33 14.42 -24.73
CA PRO A 213 2.28 15.21 -24.07
C PRO A 213 1.20 15.65 -25.07
N ASP A 214 -0.06 15.71 -24.64
CA ASP A 214 -1.18 16.10 -25.51
C ASP A 214 -1.06 17.52 -26.11
N THR A 215 -0.27 18.40 -25.47
CA THR A 215 -0.13 19.82 -25.83
C THR A 215 1.18 20.17 -26.51
N ALA A 216 2.04 19.19 -26.81
CA ALA A 216 3.31 19.42 -27.48
C ALA A 216 3.76 18.21 -28.30
N ASP A 217 4.81 18.38 -29.11
CA ASP A 217 5.37 17.29 -29.89
C ASP A 217 5.97 16.20 -28.97
N CYS A 218 5.92 14.96 -29.44
CA CYS A 218 6.64 13.86 -28.82
C CYS A 218 8.14 14.15 -28.78
N ASP A 219 8.78 13.81 -27.67
CA ASP A 219 10.23 13.87 -27.55
C ASP A 219 10.89 13.01 -28.66
N PRO A 220 11.69 13.60 -29.56
CA PRO A 220 12.34 12.87 -30.66
C PRO A 220 13.19 11.69 -30.20
N THR A 221 13.69 11.71 -28.96
CA THR A 221 14.44 10.61 -28.34
C THR A 221 13.62 9.33 -28.20
N TYR A 222 12.31 9.47 -28.02
CA TYR A 222 11.37 8.37 -27.78
C TYR A 222 10.42 8.12 -28.95
N ALA A 223 10.36 9.03 -29.93
CA ALA A 223 9.47 8.95 -31.08
C ALA A 223 9.77 7.73 -31.97
N GLY A 224 8.72 7.01 -32.36
CA GLY A 224 8.79 5.83 -33.25
C GLY A 224 8.54 4.52 -32.50
N PHE A 225 7.94 3.55 -33.19
CA PHE A 225 7.42 2.31 -32.59
C PHE A 225 8.46 1.60 -31.70
N PHE A 226 9.66 1.36 -32.23
CA PHE A 226 10.75 0.73 -31.47
C PHE A 226 11.11 1.50 -30.19
N ARG A 227 11.36 2.81 -30.31
CA ARG A 227 11.78 3.67 -29.20
C ARG A 227 10.68 3.81 -28.15
N GLN A 228 9.42 3.81 -28.57
CA GLN A 228 8.27 3.80 -27.67
C GLN A 228 8.18 2.48 -26.88
N VAL A 229 8.29 1.33 -27.56
CA VAL A 229 8.14 0.01 -26.91
C VAL A 229 9.30 -0.28 -25.96
N TYR A 230 10.55 -0.17 -26.43
CA TYR A 230 11.73 -0.39 -25.58
C TYR A 230 11.85 0.69 -24.50
N GLY A 231 11.62 1.95 -24.86
CA GLY A 231 11.66 3.08 -23.94
C GLY A 231 10.63 2.96 -22.82
N ALA A 232 9.40 2.54 -23.11
CA ALA A 232 8.36 2.34 -22.10
C ALA A 232 8.73 1.17 -21.17
N ALA A 233 9.23 0.06 -21.71
CA ALA A 233 9.70 -1.06 -20.92
C ALA A 233 10.85 -0.64 -19.97
N LYS A 234 11.84 0.12 -20.48
CA LYS A 234 12.92 0.70 -19.68
C LYS A 234 12.40 1.69 -18.64
N ARG A 235 11.37 2.48 -18.97
CA ARG A 235 10.77 3.45 -18.05
C ARG A 235 10.14 2.79 -16.84
N TYR A 236 9.47 1.64 -17.00
CA TYR A 236 8.96 0.88 -15.85
C TYR A 236 10.10 0.41 -14.92
N ARG A 237 11.26 0.06 -15.48
CA ARG A 237 12.45 -0.31 -14.68
C ARG A 237 13.06 0.87 -13.96
N TYR A 238 13.13 2.02 -14.62
CA TYR A 238 13.55 3.26 -13.99
C TYR A 238 12.67 3.59 -12.77
N TYR A 239 11.34 3.54 -12.92
CA TYR A 239 10.42 3.80 -11.82
C TYR A 239 10.57 2.81 -10.67
N LEU A 240 10.78 1.52 -10.97
CA LEU A 240 11.00 0.48 -9.98
C LEU A 240 12.29 0.69 -9.16
N GLU A 241 13.35 1.23 -9.78
CA GLU A 241 14.59 1.55 -9.07
C GLU A 241 14.49 2.87 -8.28
N HIS A 242 13.64 3.79 -8.71
CA HIS A 242 13.52 5.14 -8.16
C HIS A 242 12.17 5.34 -7.43
N GLU A 243 11.55 4.28 -6.91
CA GLU A 243 10.20 4.33 -6.32
C GLU A 243 10.06 5.45 -5.28
N GLU A 244 11.08 5.65 -4.44
CA GLU A 244 11.11 6.66 -3.37
C GLU A 244 10.95 8.11 -3.88
N GLN A 245 11.18 8.36 -5.17
CA GLN A 245 11.08 9.68 -5.79
C GLN A 245 9.68 9.99 -6.33
N TYR A 246 8.77 9.01 -6.31
CA TYR A 246 7.43 9.12 -6.88
C TYR A 246 6.33 9.19 -5.82
N GLY A 247 5.17 9.72 -6.23
CA GLY A 247 4.06 10.02 -5.32
C GLY A 247 3.22 8.82 -4.88
N TYR A 248 3.40 7.65 -5.49
CA TYR A 248 2.63 6.45 -5.20
C TYR A 248 3.53 5.29 -4.78
N MET A 249 3.27 4.73 -3.60
CA MET A 249 4.11 3.71 -2.97
C MET A 249 3.37 2.41 -2.73
N ALA A 250 4.00 1.28 -3.07
CA ALA A 250 3.51 -0.04 -2.70
C ALA A 250 3.56 -0.25 -1.17
N HIS A 251 2.70 -1.13 -0.67
CA HIS A 251 2.51 -1.48 0.74
C HIS A 251 2.18 -0.27 1.64
N SER A 252 1.60 0.78 1.06
CA SER A 252 1.23 2.01 1.76
C SER A 252 -0.19 2.47 1.38
N LEU A 253 -0.77 3.31 2.23
CA LEU A 253 -1.97 4.07 1.91
C LEU A 253 -1.59 5.26 1.04
N ASN A 254 -2.27 5.38 -0.09
CA ASN A 254 -2.09 6.44 -1.06
C ASN A 254 -3.45 7.10 -1.30
N TYR A 255 -3.50 8.43 -1.18
CA TYR A 255 -4.69 9.16 -1.62
C TYR A 255 -4.64 9.31 -3.14
N ILE A 256 -5.60 8.71 -3.84
CA ILE A 256 -5.63 8.72 -5.30
C ILE A 256 -6.91 9.44 -5.74
N GLN A 257 -6.73 10.49 -6.53
CA GLN A 257 -7.84 11.30 -7.06
C GLN A 257 -8.60 10.54 -8.14
N TYR A 258 -9.90 10.87 -8.28
CA TYR A 258 -10.72 10.35 -9.37
C TYR A 258 -10.52 11.11 -10.69
N HIS A 259 -10.00 12.34 -10.63
CA HIS A 259 -9.88 13.24 -11.78
C HIS A 259 -8.87 14.36 -11.47
N PRO A 260 -8.22 14.98 -12.48
CA PRO A 260 -7.36 16.16 -12.28
C PRO A 260 -8.04 17.32 -11.54
N ASN A 261 -9.35 17.45 -11.72
CA ASN A 261 -10.16 18.37 -10.94
C ASN A 261 -10.31 17.87 -9.50
N ALA A 262 -9.61 18.51 -8.56
CA ALA A 262 -9.63 18.14 -7.15
C ALA A 262 -11.03 18.14 -6.52
N ALA A 263 -12.00 18.89 -7.07
CA ALA A 263 -13.39 18.90 -6.60
C ALA A 263 -14.10 17.54 -6.79
N CYS A 264 -13.60 16.69 -7.69
CA CYS A 264 -14.10 15.33 -7.88
C CYS A 264 -13.72 14.39 -6.72
N GLY A 265 -12.80 14.79 -5.85
CA GLY A 265 -12.35 14.00 -4.72
C GLY A 265 -11.47 12.81 -5.12
N GLY A 266 -11.42 11.83 -4.24
CA GLY A 266 -10.57 10.65 -4.32
C GLY A 266 -10.83 9.73 -3.15
N ALA A 267 -10.05 8.66 -3.06
CA ALA A 267 -10.10 7.72 -1.94
C ALA A 267 -8.70 7.30 -1.50
N GLN A 268 -8.60 6.87 -0.24
CA GLN A 268 -7.42 6.17 0.25
C GLN A 268 -7.41 4.75 -0.32
N VAL A 269 -6.33 4.41 -1.01
CA VAL A 269 -6.08 3.10 -1.62
C VAL A 269 -4.86 2.50 -0.95
N TYR A 270 -5.00 1.30 -0.40
CA TYR A 270 -3.85 0.51 0.02
C TYR A 270 -3.29 -0.20 -1.21
N ILE A 271 -2.16 0.29 -1.73
CA ILE A 271 -1.52 -0.31 -2.91
C ILE A 271 -0.74 -1.55 -2.45
N GLU A 272 -1.15 -2.71 -2.93
CA GLU A 272 -0.65 -4.02 -2.46
C GLU A 272 0.71 -4.38 -3.06
N ASN A 273 1.07 -3.86 -4.23
CA ASN A 273 2.23 -4.30 -5.00
C ASN A 273 2.86 -3.19 -5.86
N LYS A 274 4.07 -3.45 -6.35
CA LYS A 274 4.87 -2.47 -7.10
C LYS A 274 4.28 -2.19 -8.48
N ALA A 275 3.78 -3.20 -9.18
CA ALA A 275 3.16 -3.06 -10.50
C ALA A 275 1.97 -2.08 -10.48
N THR A 276 1.11 -2.17 -9.48
CA THR A 276 -0.01 -1.25 -9.30
C THR A 276 0.47 0.17 -8.98
N ALA A 277 1.50 0.33 -8.15
CA ALA A 277 2.11 1.64 -7.90
C ALA A 277 2.65 2.25 -9.21
N LEU A 278 3.33 1.46 -10.05
CA LEU A 278 3.84 1.89 -11.36
C LEU A 278 2.72 2.33 -12.31
N LEU A 279 1.59 1.63 -12.32
CA LEU A 279 0.44 2.04 -13.14
C LEU A 279 -0.12 3.39 -12.70
N TYR A 280 -0.13 3.71 -11.40
CA TYR A 280 -0.53 5.04 -10.94
C TYR A 280 0.51 6.12 -11.23
N ILE A 281 1.80 5.80 -11.16
CA ILE A 281 2.87 6.73 -11.57
C ILE A 281 2.70 7.08 -13.06
N TYR A 282 2.37 6.08 -13.88
CA TYR A 282 2.22 6.23 -15.32
C TYR A 282 0.87 6.85 -15.72
N THR A 283 -0.23 6.54 -15.02
CA THR A 283 -1.57 7.07 -15.29
C THR A 283 -2.24 7.49 -13.98
N PRO A 284 -2.07 8.76 -13.57
CA PRO A 284 -2.26 9.18 -12.18
C PRO A 284 -3.70 9.49 -11.78
N TYR A 285 -4.66 8.58 -12.00
CA TYR A 285 -6.03 8.66 -11.45
C TYR A 285 -6.66 7.26 -11.31
N GLN A 286 -7.55 7.10 -10.33
CA GLN A 286 -8.40 5.90 -10.23
C GLN A 286 -9.79 6.18 -10.82
N PRO A 287 -10.49 5.17 -11.37
CA PRO A 287 -11.87 5.37 -11.81
C PRO A 287 -12.80 5.60 -10.60
N ASN A 288 -13.80 6.46 -10.78
CA ASN A 288 -14.91 6.56 -9.84
C ASN A 288 -15.98 5.48 -10.15
N ILE A 289 -17.04 5.44 -9.33
CA ILE A 289 -18.13 4.46 -9.51
C ILE A 289 -18.80 4.59 -10.88
N SER A 290 -19.05 5.80 -11.36
CA SER A 290 -19.65 6.05 -12.68
C SER A 290 -18.80 5.47 -13.81
N ALA A 291 -17.47 5.66 -13.75
CA ALA A 291 -16.54 5.06 -14.71
C ALA A 291 -16.55 3.54 -14.65
N LEU A 292 -16.54 2.94 -13.45
CA LEU A 292 -16.56 1.48 -13.28
C LEU A 292 -17.88 0.88 -13.79
N ALA A 293 -19.01 1.47 -13.45
CA ALA A 293 -20.34 1.02 -13.88
C ALA A 293 -20.53 1.10 -15.40
N ALA A 294 -19.86 2.05 -16.06
CA ALA A 294 -19.94 2.21 -17.51
C ALA A 294 -19.19 1.11 -18.30
N GLY A 295 -18.32 0.31 -17.67
CA GLY A 295 -17.49 -0.67 -18.37
C GLY A 295 -16.63 -0.02 -19.45
N ASN A 296 -16.84 -0.39 -20.72
CA ASN A 296 -16.18 0.25 -21.88
C ASN A 296 -16.80 1.59 -22.30
N GLY A 297 -17.90 2.02 -21.67
CA GLY A 297 -18.59 3.27 -21.95
C GLY A 297 -18.02 4.48 -21.20
N THR A 298 -18.77 5.57 -21.30
CA THR A 298 -18.46 6.88 -20.70
C THR A 298 -19.18 7.03 -19.36
N GLY A 299 -18.47 7.50 -18.35
CA GLY A 299 -19.03 7.86 -17.04
C GLY A 299 -19.45 9.33 -16.97
N ASP A 300 -19.39 9.89 -15.76
CA ASP A 300 -19.68 11.30 -15.48
C ASP A 300 -18.46 12.23 -15.68
N SER A 301 -18.60 13.51 -15.36
CA SER A 301 -17.54 14.52 -15.48
C SER A 301 -16.34 14.33 -14.53
N CYS A 302 -16.46 13.40 -13.56
CA CYS A 302 -15.38 13.05 -12.62
C CYS A 302 -14.75 11.69 -12.93
N SER A 303 -15.11 11.10 -14.07
CA SER A 303 -14.66 9.78 -14.47
C SER A 303 -13.28 9.84 -15.13
N SER A 304 -12.34 9.06 -14.60
CA SER A 304 -11.06 8.76 -15.25
C SER A 304 -11.02 7.31 -15.73
N TYR A 305 -10.43 7.10 -16.91
CA TYR A 305 -10.55 5.83 -17.62
C TYR A 305 -9.26 5.02 -17.74
N GLY A 306 -8.09 5.62 -17.53
CA GLY A 306 -6.82 4.96 -17.84
C GLY A 306 -6.62 3.61 -17.16
N ASN A 307 -6.60 3.58 -15.83
CA ASN A 307 -6.43 2.33 -15.07
C ASN A 307 -7.60 1.35 -15.23
N ARG A 308 -8.83 1.86 -15.43
CA ARG A 308 -10.00 1.04 -15.76
C ARG A 308 -9.81 0.34 -17.11
N ASN A 309 -9.47 1.10 -18.15
CA ASN A 309 -9.28 0.61 -19.50
C ASN A 309 -8.11 -0.37 -19.55
N PHE A 310 -7.01 -0.12 -18.81
CA PHE A 310 -5.94 -1.10 -18.65
C PHE A 310 -6.48 -2.45 -18.15
N ALA A 311 -7.23 -2.43 -17.04
CA ALA A 311 -7.78 -3.65 -16.44
C ALA A 311 -8.77 -4.37 -17.39
N LEU A 312 -9.65 -3.63 -18.06
CA LEU A 312 -10.62 -4.18 -19.01
C LEU A 312 -9.94 -4.80 -20.23
N ILE A 313 -8.97 -4.10 -20.83
CA ILE A 313 -8.22 -4.59 -21.99
C ILE A 313 -7.42 -5.84 -21.60
N TYR A 314 -6.67 -5.80 -20.51
CA TYR A 314 -5.88 -6.95 -20.05
C TYR A 314 -6.78 -8.15 -19.79
N THR A 315 -7.89 -7.95 -19.07
CA THR A 315 -8.82 -9.03 -18.72
C THR A 315 -9.46 -9.63 -19.96
N GLY A 316 -9.89 -8.79 -20.90
CA GLY A 316 -10.51 -9.24 -22.15
C GLY A 316 -9.56 -10.05 -23.05
N TRP A 317 -8.26 -9.79 -22.97
CA TRP A 317 -7.26 -10.46 -23.82
C TRP A 317 -6.57 -11.64 -23.17
N PHE A 318 -6.28 -11.56 -21.88
CA PHE A 318 -5.35 -12.46 -21.22
C PHE A 318 -5.90 -13.10 -19.95
N GLY A 319 -7.14 -12.79 -19.56
CA GLY A 319 -7.75 -13.25 -18.32
C GLY A 319 -7.30 -12.42 -17.11
N SER A 320 -7.44 -12.98 -15.91
CA SER A 320 -7.31 -12.18 -14.68
C SER A 320 -5.92 -11.54 -14.51
N PRO A 321 -5.84 -10.20 -14.36
CA PRO A 321 -4.56 -9.50 -14.12
C PRO A 321 -4.00 -9.75 -12.71
N ARG A 322 -4.79 -10.38 -11.83
CA ARG A 322 -4.44 -10.62 -10.42
C ARG A 322 -4.08 -12.09 -10.11
N SER A 323 -3.97 -12.93 -11.15
CA SER A 323 -3.60 -14.34 -11.00
C SER A 323 -2.12 -14.55 -10.76
#